data_AF-A0ABD3CB70-F1
#
_entry.id   AF-A0ABD3CB70-F1
#
_cell.length_a   1.000
_cell.length_b   1.000
_cell.length_c   1.000
_cell.angle_alpha   90.00
_cell.angle_beta   90.00
_cell.angle_gamma   90.00
#
_symmetry.space_group_name_H-M   'P 1'
#
loop_
_entity.id
_entity.type
_entity.pdbx_description
1 polymer ?
#
loop_
_entity_poly.entity_id
_entity_poly.type
_entity_poly.pdbx_seq_one_letter_code
_entity_poly.pdbx_strand_id
1 'polypeptide(L)'
;MLQDYNLETAIAVIVDLGANLKVDTQHLKLNLRPGSIYQFIGELHIEPGNEAILKARVGRNVDGLDINLYRETLKLLKEFQAEQINTQTA
;
A
#
# COMPACT_ATOMS: atom_id res chain seq x y z
N MET A 1 -7.40 2.39 -3.39
CA MET A 1 -8.64 1.60 -3.38
C MET A 1 -8.39 0.28 -4.09
N LEU A 2 -8.99 -0.82 -3.64
CA LEU A 2 -8.92 -2.10 -4.34
C LEU A 2 -9.79 -2.03 -5.59
N GLN A 3 -9.18 -2.18 -6.77
CA GLN A 3 -9.88 -2.15 -8.04
C GLN A 3 -10.25 -3.55 -8.52
N ASP A 4 -9.31 -4.48 -8.44
CA ASP A 4 -9.48 -5.84 -8.95
C ASP A 4 -8.78 -6.86 -8.04
N TYR A 5 -9.26 -8.09 -8.08
CA TYR A 5 -8.69 -9.22 -7.36
C TYR A 5 -8.90 -10.53 -8.12
N ASN A 6 -7.79 -11.19 -8.44
CA ASN A 6 -7.79 -12.50 -9.07
C ASN A 6 -7.64 -13.60 -8.00
N LEU A 7 -8.65 -14.46 -7.89
CA LEU A 7 -8.70 -15.58 -6.94
C LEU A 7 -7.70 -16.70 -7.27
N GLU A 8 -7.41 -16.94 -8.54
CA GLU A 8 -6.52 -18.02 -8.97
C GLU A 8 -5.06 -17.68 -8.69
N THR A 9 -4.66 -16.43 -8.92
CA THR A 9 -3.28 -15.96 -8.72
C THR A 9 -3.06 -15.28 -7.37
N ALA A 10 -4.13 -15.07 -6.60
CA ALA A 10 -4.13 -14.30 -5.36
C ALA A 10 -3.54 -12.87 -5.52
N ILE A 11 -3.62 -12.29 -6.72
CA ILE A 11 -3.14 -10.93 -6.99
C ILE A 11 -4.29 -9.93 -6.85
N ALA A 12 -4.07 -8.93 -6.01
CA ALA A 12 -4.92 -7.76 -5.84
C ALA A 12 -4.30 -6.54 -6.54
N VAL A 13 -5.13 -5.67 -7.10
CA VAL A 13 -4.69 -4.41 -7.72
C VAL A 13 -5.20 -3.24 -6.90
N ILE A 14 -4.27 -2.47 -6.34
CA ILE A 14 -4.56 -1.25 -5.58
C ILE A 14 -4.27 -0.05 -6.46
N VAL A 15 -5.24 0.85 -6.58
CA VAL A 15 -5.08 2.12 -7.29
C VAL A 15 -5.14 3.28 -6.30
N ASP A 16 -4.15 4.16 -6.34
CA ASP A 16 -4.15 5.40 -5.59
C ASP A 16 -3.59 6.56 -6.43
N LEU A 17 -4.31 7.68 -6.48
CA LEU A 17 -3.92 8.90 -7.21
C LEU A 17 -3.40 8.67 -8.64
N GLY A 18 -3.99 7.73 -9.38
CA GLY A 18 -3.58 7.41 -10.76
C GLY A 18 -2.38 6.46 -10.88
N ALA A 19 -1.74 6.10 -9.77
CA ALA A 19 -0.79 4.99 -9.71
C ALA A 19 -1.50 3.68 -9.37
N ASN A 20 -0.97 2.56 -9.85
CA ASN A 20 -1.43 1.23 -9.48
C ASN A 20 -0.28 0.40 -8.91
N LEU A 21 -0.61 -0.54 -8.04
CA LEU A 21 0.33 -1.49 -7.44
C LEU A 21 -0.31 -2.86 -7.39
N LYS A 22 0.38 -3.85 -7.93
CA LYS A 22 0.03 -5.27 -7.76
C LYS A 22 0.46 -5.72 -6.37
N VAL A 23 -0.44 -6.42 -5.69
CA VAL A 23 -0.22 -6.95 -4.34
C VAL A 23 -0.48 -8.44 -4.39
N ASP A 24 0.55 -9.22 -4.11
CA ASP A 24 0.43 -10.65 -3.89
C ASP A 24 -0.12 -10.89 -2.48
N THR A 25 -1.26 -11.56 -2.42
CA THR A 25 -2.00 -11.86 -1.19
C THR A 25 -2.06 -13.36 -0.89
N GLN A 26 -1.24 -14.20 -1.55
CA GLN A 26 -1.25 -15.66 -1.40
C GLN A 26 -1.13 -16.13 0.05
N HIS A 27 -0.43 -15.37 0.90
CA HIS A 27 -0.22 -15.70 2.30
C HIS A 27 -1.24 -15.05 3.26
N LEU A 28 -2.24 -14.34 2.75
CA LEU A 28 -3.23 -13.63 3.54
C LEU A 28 -4.60 -14.30 3.45
N LYS A 29 -5.24 -14.50 4.62
CA LYS A 29 -6.65 -14.89 4.68
C LYS A 29 -7.52 -13.65 4.80
N LEU A 30 -7.84 -13.03 3.67
CA LEU A 30 -8.63 -11.79 3.61
C LEU A 30 -9.78 -11.91 2.63
N ASN A 31 -10.96 -11.42 3.05
CA ASN A 31 -12.09 -11.24 2.17
C ASN A 31 -11.96 -9.88 1.47
N LEU A 32 -11.36 -9.91 0.28
CA LEU A 32 -11.14 -8.72 -0.54
C LEU A 32 -12.44 -8.32 -1.27
N ARG A 33 -12.79 -7.04 -1.18
CA ARG A 33 -13.99 -6.46 -1.80
C ARG A 33 -13.59 -5.30 -2.71
N PRO A 34 -13.81 -5.40 -4.03
CA PRO A 34 -13.58 -4.28 -4.94
C PRO A 34 -14.33 -3.03 -4.46
N GLY A 35 -13.69 -1.87 -4.57
CA GLY A 35 -14.22 -0.59 -4.07
C GLY A 35 -13.89 -0.28 -2.61
N SER A 36 -13.46 -1.26 -1.81
CA SER A 36 -13.00 -1.01 -0.44
C SER A 36 -11.56 -0.49 -0.39
N ILE A 37 -11.19 0.14 0.72
CA ILE A 37 -9.84 0.60 1.01
C ILE A 37 -9.13 -0.47 1.86
N TYR A 38 -7.92 -0.83 1.44
CA TYR A 38 -7.08 -1.77 2.15
C TYR A 38 -5.71 -1.16 2.41
N GLN A 39 -5.13 -1.51 3.56
CA GLN A 39 -3.73 -1.27 3.86
C GLN A 39 -2.99 -2.60 3.83
N PHE A 40 -1.90 -2.64 3.07
CA PHE A 40 -0.99 -3.79 3.00
C PHE A 40 0.40 -3.40 3.49
N ILE A 41 1.07 -4.35 4.14
CA ILE A 41 2.47 -4.24 4.57
C ILE A 41 3.18 -5.51 4.12
N GLY A 42 4.34 -5.34 3.50
CA GLY A 42 5.13 -6.45 2.96
C GLY A 42 6.35 -5.98 2.21
N GLU A 43 6.99 -6.91 1.51
CA GLU A 43 8.23 -6.68 0.76
C GLU A 43 7.95 -6.40 -0.72
N LEU A 44 8.50 -5.32 -1.25
CA LEU A 44 8.40 -4.98 -2.66
C LEU A 44 9.38 -5.82 -3.48
N HIS A 45 8.87 -6.52 -4.49
CA HIS A 45 9.64 -7.28 -5.46
C HIS A 45 9.52 -6.61 -6.83
N ILE A 46 10.63 -6.51 -7.55
CA ILE A 46 10.66 -5.99 -8.92
C ILE A 46 10.94 -7.17 -9.83
N GLU A 47 9.93 -7.61 -10.56
CA GLU A 47 10.01 -8.73 -11.49
C GLU A 47 10.68 -8.31 -12.81
N PRO A 48 11.18 -9.28 -13.60
CA PRO A 48 11.71 -9.00 -14.93
C PRO A 48 10.67 -8.25 -15.79
N GLY A 49 11.07 -7.12 -16.37
CA GLY A 49 10.14 -6.21 -17.05
C GLY A 49 9.76 -4.96 -16.24
N ASN A 50 10.42 -4.73 -15.10
CA ASN A 50 10.24 -3.56 -14.24
C ASN A 50 8.82 -3.48 -13.64
N GLU A 51 8.20 -4.64 -13.44
CA GLU A 51 6.90 -4.75 -12.82
C GLU A 51 7.07 -4.91 -11.30
N ALA A 52 6.51 -3.97 -10.53
CA ALA A 52 6.60 -3.97 -9.08
C ALA A 52 5.40 -4.72 -8.46
N ILE A 53 5.69 -5.76 -7.67
CA ILE A 53 4.71 -6.55 -6.93
C ILE A 53 5.02 -6.50 -5.45
N LEU A 54 4.06 -6.08 -4.62
CA LEU A 54 4.17 -6.13 -3.18
C LEU A 54 3.76 -7.51 -2.68
N LYS A 55 4.70 -8.29 -2.11
CA LYS A 55 4.37 -9.53 -1.40
C LYS A 55 3.86 -9.21 -0.01
N ALA A 56 2.55 -9.22 0.17
CA ALA A 56 1.93 -8.75 1.39
C ALA A 56 2.01 -9.80 2.50
N ARG A 57 2.51 -9.37 3.67
CA ARG A 57 2.58 -10.16 4.90
C ARG A 57 1.46 -9.82 5.87
N VAL A 58 0.93 -8.61 5.76
CA VAL A 58 -0.26 -8.16 6.49
C VAL A 58 -1.14 -7.39 5.52
N GLY A 59 -2.46 -7.58 5.63
CA GLY A 59 -3.45 -6.75 4.97
C GLY A 59 -4.65 -6.52 5.88
N ARG A 60 -5.23 -5.32 5.85
CA ARG A 60 -6.46 -5.00 6.58
C ARG A 60 -7.39 -4.14 5.75
N ASN A 61 -8.69 -4.39 5.86
CA ASN A 61 -9.71 -3.47 5.38
C ASN A 61 -9.70 -2.23 6.30
N VAL A 62 -9.70 -1.04 5.70
CA VAL A 62 -9.69 0.25 6.40
C VAL A 62 -10.83 1.14 5.88
N ASP A 63 -11.95 0.52 5.51
CA ASP A 63 -13.16 1.27 5.15
C ASP A 63 -13.55 2.18 6.33
N GLY A 64 -13.82 3.46 6.04
CA GLY A 64 -14.07 4.49 7.05
C GLY A 64 -12.84 5.28 7.49
N LEU A 65 -11.64 4.94 7.01
CA LEU A 65 -10.47 5.80 7.15
C LEU A 65 -10.66 7.09 6.35
N ASP A 66 -10.49 8.25 6.99
CA ASP A 66 -10.34 9.52 6.29
C ASP A 66 -8.99 9.53 5.57
N ILE A 67 -9.01 9.26 4.27
CA ILE A 67 -7.81 9.16 3.45
C ILE A 67 -7.10 10.51 3.30
N ASN A 68 -7.83 11.63 3.40
CA ASN A 68 -7.24 12.96 3.26
C ASN A 68 -6.45 13.30 4.52
N LEU A 69 -7.06 13.10 5.71
CA LEU A 69 -6.38 13.29 6.98
C LEU A 69 -5.17 12.36 7.13
N TYR A 70 -5.28 11.11 6.67
CA TYR A 70 -4.15 10.18 6.64
C TYR A 70 -2.97 10.71 5.81
N ARG A 71 -3.24 11.26 4.61
CA ARG A 71 -2.19 11.86 3.76
C ARG A 71 -1.55 13.08 4.41
N GLU A 72 -2.34 13.97 4.99
CA GLU A 72 -1.83 15.15 5.70
C GLU A 72 -0.92 14.76 6.86
N THR A 73 -1.34 13.76 7.65
CA THR A 73 -0.54 13.24 8.76
C THR A 73 0.78 12.64 8.28
N LEU A 74 0.76 11.86 7.17
CA LEU A 74 1.98 11.33 6.58
C LEU A 74 2.92 12.41 6.04
N LYS A 75 2.37 13.50 5.50
CA LYS A 75 3.16 14.65 5.05
C LYS A 75 3.88 15.30 6.23
N LEU A 76 3.17 15.63 7.30
CA LEU A 76 3.74 16.21 8.51
C LEU A 76 4.82 15.30 9.13
N LEU A 77 4.58 13.99 9.17
CA LEU A 77 5.57 13.03 9.67
C LEU A 77 6.86 13.06 8.85
N LYS A 78 6.78 13.10 7.52
CA LYS A 78 7.94 13.16 6.63
C LYS A 78 8.72 14.47 6.79
N GLU A 79 8.01 15.59 6.91
CA GLU A 79 8.61 16.91 7.16
C GLU A 79 9.39 16.90 8.48
N PHE A 80 8.77 16.43 9.56
CA PHE A 80 9.42 16.28 10.86
C PHE A 80 10.66 15.38 10.80
N GLN A 81 10.56 14.21 10.17
CA GLN A 81 11.70 13.29 10.03
C GLN A 81 12.86 13.90 9.24
N ALA A 82 12.56 14.63 8.15
CA ALA A 82 13.58 15.32 7.35
C ALA A 82 14.31 16.39 8.16
N GLU A 83 13.60 17.17 8.97
CA GLU A 83 14.21 18.17 9.88
C GLU A 83 15.16 17.51 10.89
N GLN A 84 14.75 16.38 11.48
CA GLN A 84 15.58 15.64 12.44
C GLN A 84 16.86 15.08 11.79
N ILE A 85 16.74 14.50 10.60
CA ILE A 85 17.90 13.98 9.83
C ILE A 85 18.87 15.12 9.51
N ASN A 86 18.36 16.25 9.01
CA ASN A 86 19.18 17.41 8.67
C ASN A 86 19.92 17.97 9.89
N THR A 87 19.29 17.95 11.07
CA THR A 87 19.89 18.38 12.34
C THR A 87 20.97 17.42 12.84
N GLN A 88 20.87 16.12 12.54
CA GLN A 88 21.90 15.13 12.89
C GLN A 88 23.11 15.13 11.95
N THR A 89 22.94 15.61 10.71
CA THR A 89 24.02 15.72 9.72
C THR A 89 24.75 17.07 9.74
N ALA A 90 24.32 18.02 10.58
CA ALA A 90 24.88 19.37 10.71
C ALA A 90 25.88 19.49 11.87
#